data_AF-A0A437SX78-F1
#
_entry.id   AF-A0A437SX78-F1
#
_cell.length_a   1.000
_cell.length_b   1.000
_cell.length_c   1.000
_cell.angle_alpha   90.00
_cell.angle_beta   90.00
_cell.angle_gamma   90.00
#
_symmetry.space_group_name_H-M   'P 1'
#
loop_
_entity.id
_entity.type
_entity.pdbx_description
1 polymer ?
#
loop_
_entity_poly.entity_id
_entity_poly.type
_entity_poly.pdbx_seq_one_letter_code
_entity_poly.pdbx_strand_id
1 'polypeptide(L)'
;MSKQAVLDSTNGVIHTMKKQDPDFMFFQEIDTHSTRSHYVNQVKMVKQAFPHFNYVFVNNFHSAYLAWPPYDPHGSVQSGLLSMSRYHMTSAVRRRYPVTSAFISKFTDLDRCFVVMRFPINNGKYLIMINSHMSAYDKGGKLRKAQMKLISKVMEQEYHDGNYVIVGGDFNHALGKDMMTHFAHQEKIPDWVSVLDQKMLPKNFTMIKADNREKIATVRATDMKYNPQVNYMTICDGFIVSKNVKATAHNLDTDYRYADHNPVRLSFELK
;
A
#
# COMPACT_ATOMS: atom_id res chain seq x y z
N MET A 1 10.11 -9.80 -17.51
CA MET A 1 11.16 -9.29 -16.59
C MET A 1 12.17 -10.40 -16.33
N SER A 2 13.46 -10.13 -16.04
CA SER A 2 14.46 -11.17 -15.68
C SER A 2 14.68 -11.24 -14.17
N LYS A 3 15.27 -12.34 -13.66
CA LYS A 3 15.67 -12.45 -12.24
C LYS A 3 16.61 -11.33 -11.80
N GLN A 4 17.56 -10.94 -12.67
CA GLN A 4 18.49 -9.85 -12.38
C GLN A 4 17.74 -8.52 -12.24
N ALA A 5 16.78 -8.23 -13.12
CA ALA A 5 15.95 -7.03 -13.00
C ALA A 5 15.17 -7.00 -11.67
N VAL A 6 14.63 -8.14 -11.21
CA VAL A 6 13.97 -8.23 -9.89
C VAL A 6 14.93 -7.91 -8.74
N LEU A 7 16.17 -8.44 -8.79
CA LEU A 7 17.20 -8.15 -7.79
C LEU A 7 17.58 -6.67 -7.79
N ASP A 8 17.80 -6.08 -8.96
CA ASP A 8 18.18 -4.67 -9.11
C ASP A 8 17.06 -3.74 -8.62
N SER A 9 15.81 -4.00 -9.00
CA SER A 9 14.65 -3.26 -8.50
C SER A 9 14.51 -3.39 -6.99
N THR A 10 14.65 -4.60 -6.43
CA THR A 10 14.56 -4.82 -4.97
C THR A 10 15.67 -4.08 -4.21
N ASN A 11 16.90 -4.08 -4.74
CA ASN A 11 18.01 -3.31 -4.18
C ASN A 11 17.77 -1.79 -4.30
N GLY A 12 17.18 -1.33 -5.39
CA GLY A 12 16.75 0.05 -5.58
C GLY A 12 15.72 0.51 -4.54
N VAL A 13 14.71 -0.33 -4.25
CA VAL A 13 13.75 -0.09 -3.15
C VAL A 13 14.49 0.00 -1.81
N ILE A 14 15.35 -0.97 -1.49
CA ILE A 14 16.12 -1.00 -0.24
C ILE A 14 16.96 0.28 -0.09
N HIS A 15 17.69 0.68 -1.13
CA HIS A 15 18.51 1.90 -1.11
C HIS A 15 17.66 3.16 -0.92
N THR A 16 16.52 3.22 -1.59
CA THR A 16 15.56 4.33 -1.47
C THR A 16 15.07 4.45 -0.03
N MET A 17 14.70 3.33 0.60
CA MET A 17 14.24 3.31 1.99
C MET A 17 15.36 3.65 2.99
N LYS A 18 16.60 3.16 2.78
CA LYS A 18 17.75 3.50 3.64
C LYS A 18 18.01 5.02 3.68
N LYS A 19 17.87 5.72 2.55
CA LYS A 19 18.05 7.17 2.48
C LYS A 19 17.01 7.96 3.29
N GLN A 20 15.85 7.37 3.59
CA GLN A 20 14.80 8.04 4.36
C GLN A 20 14.99 7.90 5.86
N ASP A 21 15.88 7.00 6.32
CA ASP A 21 16.07 6.65 7.72
C ASP A 21 14.76 6.49 8.53
N PRO A 22 13.81 5.65 8.09
CA PRO A 22 12.47 5.61 8.65
C PRO A 22 12.42 4.91 10.01
N ASP A 23 11.45 5.28 10.84
CA ASP A 23 11.11 4.55 12.07
C ASP A 23 10.21 3.34 11.82
N PHE A 24 9.33 3.47 10.82
CA PHE A 24 8.37 2.47 10.37
C PHE A 24 8.40 2.37 8.85
N MET A 25 8.27 1.15 8.32
CA MET A 25 8.19 0.91 6.88
C MET A 25 7.05 -0.05 6.55
N PHE A 26 6.26 0.29 5.55
CA PHE A 26 5.20 -0.55 5.00
C PHE A 26 5.52 -0.87 3.55
N PHE A 27 5.48 -2.16 3.21
CA PHE A 27 5.61 -2.65 1.86
C PHE A 27 4.34 -3.43 1.49
N GLN A 28 3.87 -3.23 0.27
CA GLN A 28 2.80 -3.98 -0.39
C GLN A 28 3.41 -4.76 -1.56
N GLU A 29 2.74 -5.83 -2.01
CA GLU A 29 3.15 -6.63 -3.17
C GLU A 29 4.58 -7.19 -3.09
N ILE A 30 5.07 -7.45 -1.88
CA ILE A 30 6.42 -7.97 -1.67
C ILE A 30 6.42 -9.51 -1.71
N ASP A 31 7.15 -10.06 -2.67
CA ASP A 31 7.16 -11.50 -2.93
C ASP A 31 8.16 -12.26 -2.05
N THR A 32 7.79 -13.49 -1.71
CA THR A 32 8.67 -14.45 -1.02
C THR A 32 9.08 -15.61 -1.92
N HIS A 33 8.19 -16.02 -2.83
CA HIS A 33 8.40 -17.15 -3.73
C HIS A 33 7.36 -17.15 -4.88
N SER A 34 7.42 -16.16 -5.77
CA SER A 34 6.49 -16.08 -6.92
C SER A 34 7.21 -16.30 -8.25
N THR A 35 6.52 -16.84 -9.25
CA THR A 35 7.06 -17.00 -10.61
C THR A 35 7.34 -15.63 -11.24
N ARG A 36 6.43 -14.66 -11.07
CA ARG A 36 6.60 -13.27 -11.57
C ARG A 36 7.86 -12.56 -11.06
N SER A 37 8.34 -12.93 -9.88
CA SER A 37 9.57 -12.41 -9.26
C SER A 37 10.76 -13.36 -9.40
N HIS A 38 10.68 -14.37 -10.28
CA HIS A 38 11.75 -15.35 -10.49
C HIS A 38 12.21 -16.03 -9.19
N TYR A 39 11.26 -16.24 -8.27
CA TYR A 39 11.48 -16.82 -6.95
C TYR A 39 12.48 -16.04 -6.08
N VAL A 40 12.72 -14.76 -6.37
CA VAL A 40 13.48 -13.86 -5.51
C VAL A 40 12.68 -13.60 -4.24
N ASN A 41 13.28 -13.93 -3.09
CA ASN A 41 12.66 -13.67 -1.80
C ASN A 41 12.97 -12.22 -1.36
N GLN A 42 12.12 -11.30 -1.80
CA GLN A 42 12.28 -9.87 -1.53
C GLN A 42 12.13 -9.55 -0.04
N VAL A 43 11.22 -10.23 0.66
CA VAL A 43 11.07 -10.10 2.12
C VAL A 43 12.38 -10.42 2.85
N LYS A 44 13.07 -11.50 2.46
CA LYS A 44 14.37 -11.87 3.04
C LYS A 44 15.42 -10.79 2.77
N MET A 45 15.49 -10.27 1.54
CA MET A 45 16.43 -9.21 1.16
C MET A 45 16.21 -7.94 2.00
N VAL A 46 14.96 -7.48 2.11
CA VAL A 46 14.62 -6.28 2.90
C VAL A 46 14.95 -6.50 4.38
N LYS A 47 14.58 -7.64 4.97
CA LYS A 47 14.92 -7.96 6.37
C LYS A 47 16.42 -7.96 6.63
N GLN A 48 17.21 -8.53 5.73
CA GLN A 48 18.67 -8.54 5.85
C GLN A 48 19.27 -7.14 5.72
N ALA A 49 18.66 -6.26 4.93
CA ALA A 49 19.10 -4.88 4.78
C ALA A 49 18.78 -3.98 5.98
N PHE A 50 17.83 -4.37 6.83
CA PHE A 50 17.39 -3.67 8.03
C PHE A 50 17.39 -4.59 9.26
N PRO A 51 18.55 -5.11 9.69
CA PRO A 51 18.65 -6.19 10.68
C PRO A 51 18.17 -5.81 12.09
N HIS A 52 18.09 -4.52 12.40
CA HIS A 52 17.66 -4.00 13.70
C HIS A 52 16.17 -3.68 13.80
N PHE A 53 15.39 -3.96 12.76
CA PHE A 53 13.95 -3.72 12.75
C PHE A 53 13.20 -4.99 13.17
N ASN A 54 12.21 -4.81 14.04
CA ASN A 54 11.14 -5.80 14.19
C ASN A 54 10.31 -5.82 12.90
N TYR A 55 9.73 -6.98 12.57
CA TYR A 55 8.91 -7.10 11.37
C TYR A 55 7.74 -8.06 11.55
N VAL A 56 6.69 -7.82 10.78
CA VAL A 56 5.60 -8.77 10.55
C VAL A 56 5.40 -8.90 9.04
N PHE A 57 5.28 -10.13 8.56
CA PHE A 57 4.88 -10.43 7.20
C PHE A 57 3.52 -11.12 7.22
N VAL A 58 2.56 -10.62 6.45
CA VAL A 58 1.26 -11.25 6.25
C VAL A 58 1.02 -11.49 4.77
N ASN A 59 0.62 -12.70 4.42
CA ASN A 59 0.27 -13.02 3.04
C ASN A 59 -1.03 -12.28 2.65
N ASN A 60 -1.03 -11.60 1.52
CA ASN A 60 -2.18 -10.88 0.97
C ASN A 60 -2.43 -11.20 -0.51
N PHE A 61 -1.64 -12.11 -1.09
CA PHE A 61 -1.86 -12.69 -2.40
C PHE A 61 -1.21 -14.08 -2.47
N HIS A 62 -2.05 -15.10 -2.45
CA HIS A 62 -1.64 -16.48 -2.63
C HIS A 62 -2.39 -17.10 -3.81
N SER A 63 -1.66 -17.58 -4.81
CA SER A 63 -2.22 -18.36 -5.91
C SER A 63 -1.32 -19.56 -6.20
N ALA A 64 -1.92 -20.74 -6.31
CA ALA A 64 -1.19 -21.96 -6.69
C ALA A 64 -0.68 -21.87 -8.14
N TYR A 65 -1.46 -21.26 -9.04
CA TYR A 65 -1.03 -20.95 -10.40
C TYR A 65 -2.01 -19.94 -11.03
N LEU A 66 -1.47 -18.84 -11.53
CA LEU A 66 -2.21 -17.81 -12.27
C LEU A 66 -1.78 -17.81 -13.74
N ALA A 67 -2.62 -18.40 -14.60
CA ALA A 67 -2.41 -18.50 -16.05
C ALA A 67 -2.75 -17.18 -16.79
N TRP A 68 -2.43 -16.03 -16.20
CA TRP A 68 -2.68 -14.70 -16.77
C TRP A 68 -1.48 -13.78 -16.52
N PRO A 69 -1.10 -12.92 -17.49
CA PRO A 69 -1.56 -12.90 -18.89
C PRO A 69 -1.17 -14.18 -19.67
N PRO A 70 -1.85 -14.54 -20.78
CA PRO A 70 -1.71 -15.86 -21.42
C PRO A 70 -0.31 -16.18 -21.95
N TYR A 71 0.47 -15.15 -22.29
CA TYR A 71 1.81 -15.26 -22.87
C TYR A 71 2.94 -14.97 -21.86
N ASP A 72 2.60 -14.59 -20.63
CA ASP A 72 3.54 -14.38 -19.51
C ASP A 72 2.80 -14.61 -18.17
N PRO A 73 2.34 -15.84 -17.90
CA PRO A 73 1.48 -16.10 -16.76
C PRO A 73 2.21 -15.78 -15.45
N HIS A 74 1.52 -15.09 -14.54
CA HIS A 74 2.04 -14.79 -13.21
C HIS A 74 2.46 -16.03 -12.41
N GLY A 75 1.95 -17.21 -12.76
CA GLY A 75 2.36 -18.50 -12.20
C GLY A 75 1.96 -18.62 -10.74
N SER A 76 2.74 -19.35 -9.95
CA SER A 76 2.51 -19.41 -8.50
C SER A 76 2.86 -18.06 -7.88
N VAL A 77 2.01 -17.56 -6.99
CA VAL A 77 2.21 -16.28 -6.31
C VAL A 77 2.20 -16.46 -4.80
N GLN A 78 3.23 -15.92 -4.14
CA GLN A 78 3.31 -15.80 -2.69
C GLN A 78 3.81 -14.40 -2.33
N SER A 79 2.86 -13.46 -2.25
CA SER A 79 3.09 -12.04 -1.97
C SER A 79 2.37 -11.60 -0.70
N GLY A 80 2.80 -10.48 -0.14
CA GLY A 80 2.26 -10.03 1.13
C GLY A 80 2.42 -8.55 1.43
N LEU A 81 2.07 -8.24 2.67
CA LEU A 81 2.42 -7.00 3.35
C LEU A 81 3.58 -7.28 4.28
N LEU A 82 4.68 -6.55 4.12
CA LEU A 82 5.75 -6.49 5.10
C LEU A 82 5.65 -5.17 5.85
N SER A 83 5.57 -5.24 7.17
CA SER A 83 5.65 -4.05 8.02
C SER A 83 6.84 -4.19 8.95
N MET A 84 7.62 -3.12 9.07
CA MET A 84 8.84 -3.09 9.86
C MET A 84 8.82 -1.89 10.81
N SER A 85 9.43 -2.03 11.99
CA SER A 85 9.56 -0.96 12.97
C SER A 85 10.86 -1.06 13.77
N ARG A 86 11.46 0.09 14.10
CA ARG A 86 12.53 0.18 15.10
C ARG A 86 12.03 -0.10 16.53
N TYR A 87 10.74 0.08 16.76
CA TYR A 87 10.11 -0.09 18.07
C TYR A 87 9.56 -1.51 18.26
N HIS A 88 9.41 -1.91 19.52
CA HIS A 88 8.82 -3.20 19.85
C HIS A 88 7.30 -3.16 19.64
N MET A 89 6.82 -4.11 18.84
CA MET A 89 5.40 -4.30 18.57
C MET A 89 4.84 -5.34 19.53
N THR A 90 3.78 -5.02 20.26
CA THR A 90 3.18 -5.96 21.24
C THR A 90 2.21 -6.94 20.60
N SER A 91 1.61 -6.58 19.45
CA SER A 91 0.75 -7.48 18.69
C SER A 91 0.61 -7.04 17.23
N ALA A 92 0.37 -8.02 16.36
CA ALA A 92 0.02 -7.83 14.96
C ALA A 92 -1.18 -8.72 14.60
N VAL A 93 -2.29 -8.13 14.13
CA VAL A 93 -3.50 -8.87 13.76
C VAL A 93 -3.84 -8.63 12.30
N ARG A 94 -3.77 -9.69 11.50
CA ARG A 94 -4.22 -9.68 10.10
C ARG A 94 -5.75 -9.67 10.03
N ARG A 95 -6.32 -8.79 9.23
CA ARG A 95 -7.75 -8.71 8.93
C ARG A 95 -7.96 -8.85 7.43
N ARG A 96 -8.66 -9.89 7.00
CA ARG A 96 -8.97 -10.12 5.58
C ARG A 96 -10.09 -9.19 5.15
N TYR A 97 -9.91 -8.53 4.01
CA TYR A 97 -10.97 -7.75 3.37
C TYR A 97 -12.02 -8.65 2.72
N PRO A 98 -13.28 -8.19 2.60
CA PRO A 98 -14.22 -8.80 1.67
C PRO A 98 -13.63 -8.75 0.25
N VAL A 99 -13.61 -9.89 -0.44
CA VAL A 99 -13.15 -10.02 -1.83
C VAL A 99 -14.27 -10.62 -2.69
N THR A 100 -14.22 -10.36 -3.99
CA THR A 100 -15.17 -10.89 -4.99
C THR A 100 -15.15 -12.43 -5.03
N SER A 101 -16.32 -13.04 -5.22
CA SER A 101 -16.46 -14.47 -5.49
C SER A 101 -16.46 -14.80 -6.99
N ALA A 102 -16.48 -13.79 -7.88
CA ALA A 102 -16.60 -14.01 -9.31
C ALA A 102 -15.32 -14.63 -9.89
N PHE A 103 -15.50 -15.69 -10.70
CA PHE A 103 -14.44 -16.62 -11.12
C PHE A 103 -13.22 -15.93 -11.75
N ILE A 104 -13.41 -14.97 -12.67
CA ILE A 104 -12.30 -14.28 -13.37
C ILE A 104 -11.55 -13.31 -12.44
N SER A 105 -12.27 -12.54 -11.62
CA SER A 105 -11.66 -11.59 -10.68
C SER A 105 -11.05 -12.27 -9.43
N LYS A 106 -11.45 -13.51 -9.16
CA LYS A 106 -10.83 -14.37 -8.13
C LYS A 106 -9.39 -14.72 -8.47
N PHE A 107 -8.92 -14.51 -9.71
CA PHE A 107 -7.56 -14.82 -10.10
C PHE A 107 -6.55 -13.69 -9.84
N THR A 108 -7.00 -12.45 -9.68
CA THR A 108 -6.13 -11.26 -9.47
C THR A 108 -6.27 -10.62 -8.09
N ASP A 109 -7.22 -11.07 -7.27
CA ASP A 109 -7.63 -10.37 -6.04
C ASP A 109 -7.79 -11.32 -4.83
N LEU A 110 -6.96 -12.38 -4.79
CA LEU A 110 -6.96 -13.35 -3.70
C LEU A 110 -6.35 -12.72 -2.45
N ASP A 111 -7.14 -12.61 -1.39
CA ASP A 111 -6.67 -12.35 -0.02
C ASP A 111 -6.20 -10.93 0.33
N ARG A 112 -6.74 -9.90 -0.35
CA ARG A 112 -6.60 -8.50 0.11
C ARG A 112 -6.85 -8.40 1.61
N CYS A 113 -5.97 -7.69 2.30
CA CYS A 113 -6.01 -7.60 3.75
C CYS A 113 -5.35 -6.31 4.25
N PHE A 114 -5.46 -6.09 5.54
CA PHE A 114 -4.63 -5.16 6.28
C PHE A 114 -4.10 -5.83 7.56
N VAL A 115 -3.01 -5.32 8.11
CA VAL A 115 -2.46 -5.75 9.40
C VAL A 115 -2.50 -4.61 10.39
N VAL A 116 -3.09 -4.85 11.56
CA VAL A 116 -3.19 -3.89 12.67
C VAL A 116 -2.06 -4.20 13.65
N MET A 117 -1.16 -3.25 13.85
CA MET A 117 0.01 -3.39 14.72
C MET A 117 -0.11 -2.43 15.89
N ARG A 118 0.19 -2.91 17.10
CA ARG A 118 0.12 -2.10 18.33
C ARG A 118 1.51 -1.82 18.89
N PHE A 119 1.77 -0.55 19.17
CA PHE A 119 2.99 -0.06 19.81
C PHE A 119 2.61 0.69 21.08
N PRO A 120 3.07 0.25 22.27
CA PRO A 120 2.73 0.90 23.53
C PRO A 120 3.37 2.29 23.61
N ILE A 121 2.64 3.25 24.18
CA ILE A 121 3.09 4.62 24.45
C ILE A 121 3.11 4.81 25.97
N ASN A 122 4.04 5.63 26.47
CA ASN A 122 4.27 5.84 27.90
C ASN A 122 3.04 6.37 28.67
N ASN A 123 2.05 6.95 27.99
CA ASN A 123 0.80 7.43 28.59
C ASN A 123 -0.27 6.32 28.76
N GLY A 124 0.10 5.04 28.60
CA GLY A 124 -0.82 3.90 28.73
C GLY A 124 -1.73 3.69 27.52
N LYS A 125 -1.52 4.44 26.43
CA LYS A 125 -2.21 4.26 25.14
C LYS A 125 -1.33 3.51 24.14
N TYR A 126 -1.88 3.26 22.96
CA TYR A 126 -1.17 2.64 21.86
C TYR A 126 -1.07 3.58 20.65
N LEU A 127 0.03 3.49 19.92
CA LEU A 127 0.10 3.83 18.51
C LEU A 127 -0.29 2.59 17.71
N ILE A 128 -1.37 2.73 16.95
CA ILE A 128 -1.92 1.74 16.05
C ILE A 128 -1.46 2.08 14.64
N MET A 129 -0.62 1.21 14.11
CA MET A 129 -0.09 1.30 12.76
C MET A 129 -0.80 0.26 11.90
N ILE A 130 -1.43 0.68 10.80
CA ILE A 130 -2.16 -0.20 9.90
C ILE A 130 -1.53 -0.16 8.51
N ASN A 131 -0.98 -1.28 8.05
CA ASN A 131 -0.55 -1.47 6.67
C ASN A 131 -1.70 -2.12 5.89
N SER A 132 -2.21 -1.44 4.87
CA SER A 132 -3.39 -1.86 4.10
C SER A 132 -3.07 -1.97 2.61
N HIS A 133 -3.67 -2.96 1.95
CA HIS A 133 -3.74 -3.02 0.50
C HIS A 133 -5.15 -3.44 0.06
N MET A 134 -5.88 -2.52 -0.56
CA MET A 134 -7.27 -2.70 -1.01
C MET A 134 -7.37 -3.31 -2.42
N SER A 135 -8.57 -3.76 -2.80
CA SER A 135 -8.85 -4.30 -4.13
C SER A 135 -8.81 -3.22 -5.22
N ALA A 136 -8.11 -3.50 -6.33
CA ALA A 136 -8.10 -2.67 -7.54
C ALA A 136 -9.41 -2.76 -8.33
N TYR A 137 -9.92 -3.97 -8.56
CA TYR A 137 -11.03 -4.23 -9.47
C TYR A 137 -12.35 -4.48 -8.74
N ASP A 138 -13.28 -3.53 -8.84
CA ASP A 138 -14.64 -3.69 -8.30
C ASP A 138 -15.66 -3.03 -9.22
N LYS A 139 -16.17 -3.80 -10.18
CA LYS A 139 -17.21 -3.35 -11.11
C LYS A 139 -18.49 -3.05 -10.32
N GLY A 140 -18.80 -1.76 -10.16
CA GLY A 140 -19.95 -1.26 -9.40
C GLY A 140 -19.65 -0.80 -7.97
N GLY A 141 -18.39 -0.88 -7.49
CA GLY A 141 -17.95 -0.22 -6.26
C GLY A 141 -18.53 -0.77 -4.94
N LYS A 142 -19.10 -1.98 -4.93
CA LYS A 142 -19.71 -2.59 -3.74
C LYS A 142 -18.67 -3.18 -2.78
N LEU A 143 -17.65 -3.85 -3.30
CA LEU A 143 -16.57 -4.44 -2.50
C LEU A 143 -15.74 -3.38 -1.82
N ARG A 144 -15.33 -2.33 -2.55
CA ARG A 144 -14.51 -1.24 -2.00
C ARG A 144 -15.23 -0.50 -0.87
N LYS A 145 -16.55 -0.29 -0.97
CA LYS A 145 -17.37 0.23 0.15
C LYS A 145 -17.35 -0.71 1.36
N ALA A 146 -17.43 -2.02 1.15
CA ALA A 146 -17.36 -2.99 2.25
C ALA A 146 -15.96 -3.04 2.89
N GLN A 147 -14.89 -2.92 2.08
CA GLN A 147 -13.51 -2.84 2.54
C GLN A 147 -13.28 -1.58 3.39
N MET A 148 -13.70 -0.41 2.88
CA MET A 148 -13.65 0.85 3.62
C MET A 148 -14.46 0.77 4.92
N LYS A 149 -15.66 0.19 4.90
CA LYS A 149 -16.46 0.01 6.13
C LYS A 149 -15.74 -0.84 7.17
N LEU A 150 -15.05 -1.91 6.76
CA LEU A 150 -14.31 -2.77 7.67
C LEU A 150 -13.14 -2.04 8.34
N ILE A 151 -12.28 -1.38 7.56
CA ILE A 151 -11.13 -0.66 8.14
C ILE A 151 -11.58 0.55 8.96
N SER A 152 -12.60 1.29 8.51
CA SER A 152 -13.19 2.41 9.25
C SER A 152 -13.68 1.97 10.63
N LYS A 153 -14.34 0.82 10.75
CA LYS A 153 -14.79 0.29 12.05
C LYS A 153 -13.60 0.03 13.00
N VAL A 154 -12.50 -0.51 12.48
CA VAL A 154 -11.27 -0.72 13.27
C VAL A 154 -10.68 0.61 13.70
N MET A 155 -10.55 1.56 12.77
CA MET A 155 -10.03 2.91 13.03
C MET A 155 -10.85 3.64 14.11
N GLU A 156 -12.18 3.64 13.99
CA GLU A 156 -13.09 4.29 14.94
C GLU A 156 -13.00 3.68 16.33
N GLN A 157 -12.97 2.34 16.42
CA GLN A 157 -12.85 1.65 17.71
C GLN A 157 -11.54 2.01 18.41
N GLU A 158 -10.40 1.92 17.71
CA GLU A 158 -9.10 2.22 18.30
C GLU A 158 -9.00 3.69 18.74
N TYR A 159 -9.52 4.61 17.94
CA TYR A 159 -9.56 6.02 18.30
C TYR A 159 -10.47 6.28 19.52
N HIS A 160 -11.63 5.61 19.59
CA HIS A 160 -12.53 5.71 20.74
C HIS A 160 -11.86 5.23 22.05
N ASP A 161 -11.01 4.21 21.97
CA ASP A 161 -10.24 3.70 23.11
C ASP A 161 -9.09 4.66 23.53
N GLY A 162 -8.92 5.76 22.80
CA GLY A 162 -7.95 6.82 23.04
C GLY A 162 -6.58 6.55 22.40
N ASN A 163 -6.49 5.60 21.48
CA ASN A 163 -5.25 5.28 20.77
C ASN A 163 -5.00 6.27 19.62
N TYR A 164 -3.74 6.33 19.18
CA TYR A 164 -3.33 7.04 17.97
C TYR A 164 -3.42 6.07 16.81
N VAL A 165 -4.00 6.47 15.68
CA VAL A 165 -4.21 5.57 14.55
C VAL A 165 -3.62 6.17 13.29
N ILE A 166 -2.74 5.42 12.62
CA ILE A 166 -2.15 5.74 11.34
C ILE A 166 -2.38 4.55 10.41
N VAL A 167 -3.07 4.79 9.30
CA VAL A 167 -3.23 3.84 8.20
C VAL A 167 -2.36 4.29 7.04
N GLY A 168 -1.57 3.38 6.47
CA GLY A 168 -0.79 3.64 5.26
C GLY A 168 -0.82 2.46 4.30
N GLY A 169 -0.65 2.75 3.02
CA GLY A 169 -0.51 1.75 1.96
C GLY A 169 -1.24 2.15 0.69
N ASP A 170 -1.49 1.14 -0.16
CA ASP A 170 -2.18 1.30 -1.43
C ASP A 170 -3.70 1.13 -1.25
N PHE A 171 -4.43 2.21 -1.46
CA PHE A 171 -5.89 2.21 -1.38
C PHE A 171 -6.55 1.77 -2.69
N ASN A 172 -5.82 1.67 -3.81
CA ASN A 172 -6.37 1.38 -5.13
C ASN A 172 -7.52 2.33 -5.54
N HIS A 173 -7.53 3.53 -4.96
CA HIS A 173 -8.42 4.63 -5.29
C HIS A 173 -7.60 5.89 -5.45
N ALA A 174 -7.97 6.74 -6.42
CA ALA A 174 -7.51 8.12 -6.46
C ALA A 174 -7.85 8.81 -5.13
N LEU A 175 -6.83 9.23 -4.41
CA LEU A 175 -6.90 9.92 -3.13
C LEU A 175 -7.28 11.39 -3.38
N GLY A 176 -8.58 11.63 -3.42
CA GLY A 176 -9.20 12.90 -3.79
C GLY A 176 -9.65 12.95 -5.25
N LYS A 177 -10.86 13.50 -5.47
CA LYS A 177 -11.45 13.65 -6.81
C LYS A 177 -10.59 14.52 -7.73
N ASP A 178 -9.89 15.48 -7.13
CA ASP A 178 -8.95 16.36 -7.81
C ASP A 178 -7.83 15.58 -8.50
N MET A 179 -7.35 14.46 -7.93
CA MET A 179 -6.22 13.71 -8.48
C MET A 179 -6.60 12.70 -9.57
N MET A 180 -7.89 12.45 -9.77
CA MET A 180 -8.34 11.47 -10.77
C MET A 180 -7.95 11.88 -12.20
N THR A 181 -7.90 13.19 -12.49
CA THR A 181 -7.61 13.75 -13.82
C THR A 181 -6.56 14.87 -13.76
N HIS A 182 -5.76 14.93 -12.68
CA HIS A 182 -4.81 16.03 -12.45
C HIS A 182 -3.61 15.97 -13.40
N PHE A 183 -3.02 14.80 -13.55
CA PHE A 183 -1.82 14.61 -14.38
C PHE A 183 -2.22 14.51 -15.85
N ALA A 184 -1.46 15.17 -16.72
CA ALA A 184 -1.67 15.05 -18.17
C ALA A 184 -1.42 13.61 -18.62
N HIS A 185 -2.32 13.06 -19.43
CA HIS A 185 -2.24 11.71 -19.95
C HIS A 185 -2.94 11.61 -21.32
N GLN A 186 -2.61 10.58 -22.09
CA GLN A 186 -3.29 10.23 -23.35
C GLN A 186 -4.00 8.88 -23.27
N GLU A 187 -3.64 8.03 -22.30
CA GLU A 187 -4.33 6.78 -22.03
C GLU A 187 -5.77 7.03 -21.54
N LYS A 188 -6.65 6.05 -21.77
CA LYS A 188 -7.98 6.08 -21.16
C LYS A 188 -7.82 5.90 -19.65
N ILE A 189 -8.57 6.68 -18.88
CA ILE A 189 -8.70 6.42 -17.45
C ILE A 189 -9.34 5.05 -17.29
N PRO A 190 -8.70 4.10 -16.60
CA PRO A 190 -9.27 2.77 -16.48
C PRO A 190 -10.60 2.81 -15.72
N ASP A 191 -11.61 2.08 -16.22
CA ASP A 191 -12.97 2.05 -15.63
C ASP A 191 -13.00 1.57 -14.16
N TRP A 192 -11.93 0.95 -13.69
CA TRP A 192 -11.79 0.47 -12.33
C TRP A 192 -11.32 1.55 -11.34
N VAL A 193 -10.74 2.67 -11.82
CA VAL A 193 -10.25 3.74 -10.95
C VAL A 193 -11.44 4.40 -10.24
N SER A 194 -11.39 4.41 -8.91
CA SER A 194 -12.41 5.02 -8.06
C SER A 194 -11.79 6.12 -7.20
N VAL A 195 -12.62 6.95 -6.58
CA VAL A 195 -12.14 8.04 -5.70
C VAL A 195 -12.37 7.64 -4.26
N LEU A 196 -11.34 7.80 -3.43
CA LEU A 196 -11.49 7.89 -1.99
C LEU A 196 -11.47 9.38 -1.61
N ASP A 197 -12.59 9.87 -1.12
CA ASP A 197 -12.74 11.27 -0.71
C ASP A 197 -12.65 11.41 0.81
N GLN A 198 -12.17 12.54 1.31
CA GLN A 198 -12.10 12.84 2.73
C GLN A 198 -13.45 12.64 3.45
N LYS A 199 -14.57 12.94 2.79
CA LYS A 199 -15.92 12.75 3.37
C LYS A 199 -16.34 11.28 3.54
N MET A 200 -15.60 10.35 2.94
CA MET A 200 -15.83 8.91 3.08
C MET A 200 -15.12 8.33 4.31
N LEU A 201 -14.24 9.10 4.94
CA LEU A 201 -13.54 8.70 6.16
C LEU A 201 -14.37 9.00 7.40
N PRO A 202 -14.14 8.29 8.51
CA PRO A 202 -14.77 8.62 9.78
C PRO A 202 -14.43 10.05 10.22
N LYS A 203 -15.35 10.69 10.96
CA LYS A 203 -15.29 12.12 11.33
C LYS A 203 -13.95 12.56 11.95
N ASN A 204 -13.30 11.69 12.73
CA ASN A 204 -12.08 12.00 13.46
C ASN A 204 -10.80 11.61 12.71
N PHE A 205 -10.87 11.43 11.39
CA PHE A 205 -9.75 10.99 10.57
C PHE A 205 -9.53 11.91 9.38
N THR A 206 -8.26 12.11 9.04
CA THR A 206 -7.84 12.97 7.94
C THR A 206 -6.94 12.19 7.00
N MET A 207 -7.25 12.26 5.70
CA MET A 207 -6.35 11.84 4.64
C MET A 207 -5.26 12.89 4.46
N ILE A 208 -4.01 12.49 4.64
CA ILE A 208 -2.88 13.41 4.56
C ILE A 208 -2.51 13.60 3.10
N LYS A 209 -2.73 14.82 2.60
CA LYS A 209 -2.28 15.25 1.27
C LYS A 209 -0.78 15.50 1.32
N ALA A 210 -0.01 14.81 0.48
CA ALA A 210 1.41 15.12 0.33
C ALA A 210 1.60 16.54 -0.22
N ASP A 211 2.63 17.24 0.26
CA ASP A 211 2.95 18.62 -0.10
C ASP A 211 3.26 18.80 -1.61
N ASN A 212 3.77 17.75 -2.25
CA ASN A 212 4.13 17.70 -3.66
C ASN A 212 3.18 16.84 -4.52
N ARG A 213 2.00 16.48 -4.02
CA ARG A 213 1.06 15.56 -4.71
C ARG A 213 0.59 16.02 -6.08
N GLU A 214 0.67 17.33 -6.36
CA GLU A 214 0.32 17.88 -7.68
C GLU A 214 1.44 17.72 -8.71
N LYS A 215 2.65 17.36 -8.28
CA LYS A 215 3.84 17.22 -9.13
C LYS A 215 4.27 15.77 -9.25
N ILE A 216 4.22 15.02 -8.15
CA ILE A 216 4.70 13.64 -8.07
C ILE A 216 3.51 12.72 -7.81
N ALA A 217 3.13 11.95 -8.83
CA ALA A 217 2.14 10.88 -8.70
C ALA A 217 2.71 9.68 -7.92
N THR A 218 1.84 8.92 -7.26
CA THR A 218 2.25 7.72 -6.52
C THR A 218 2.10 6.45 -7.31
N VAL A 219 1.31 6.44 -8.39
CA VAL A 219 1.16 5.28 -9.28
C VAL A 219 1.06 5.72 -10.74
N ARG A 220 1.55 4.85 -11.64
CA ARG A 220 1.31 4.93 -13.08
C ARG A 220 0.57 3.70 -13.60
N ALA A 221 -0.10 3.82 -14.73
CA ALA A 221 -0.57 2.68 -15.50
C ALA A 221 0.61 1.86 -16.06
N THR A 222 0.40 0.54 -16.20
CA THR A 222 1.43 -0.44 -16.60
C THR A 222 1.18 -1.11 -17.94
N ASP A 223 0.12 -0.71 -18.66
CA ASP A 223 -0.24 -1.26 -19.97
C ASP A 223 0.83 -1.01 -21.05
N MET A 224 1.68 0.00 -20.85
CA MET A 224 2.82 0.30 -21.72
C MET A 224 4.09 0.65 -20.93
N LYS A 225 5.22 0.72 -21.66
CA LYS A 225 6.47 1.26 -21.12
C LYS A 225 6.25 2.70 -20.63
N TYR A 226 6.83 3.02 -19.48
CA TYR A 226 6.67 4.33 -18.87
C TYR A 226 7.07 5.47 -19.83
N ASN A 227 6.13 6.39 -20.03
CA ASN A 227 6.27 7.66 -20.70
C ASN A 227 5.39 8.70 -19.96
N PRO A 228 6.00 9.69 -19.28
CA PRO A 228 5.27 10.67 -18.48
C PRO A 228 4.27 11.54 -19.27
N GLN A 229 4.39 11.59 -20.61
CA GLN A 229 3.50 12.37 -21.48
C GLN A 229 2.27 11.56 -21.96
N VAL A 230 2.27 10.25 -21.73
CA VAL A 230 1.24 9.34 -22.25
C VAL A 230 0.53 8.63 -21.11
N ASN A 231 1.28 8.13 -20.12
CA ASN A 231 0.72 7.28 -19.09
C ASN A 231 -0.33 7.98 -18.23
N TYR A 232 -1.39 7.24 -17.91
CA TYR A 232 -2.25 7.62 -16.81
C TYR A 232 -1.49 7.53 -15.48
N MET A 233 -1.56 8.58 -14.67
CA MET A 233 -0.92 8.67 -13.35
C MET A 233 -1.91 9.28 -12.35
N THR A 234 -1.85 8.83 -11.10
CA THR A 234 -2.67 9.39 -10.02
C THR A 234 -2.02 9.18 -8.65
N ILE A 235 -2.74 9.55 -7.59
CA ILE A 235 -2.34 9.32 -6.20
C ILE A 235 -3.20 8.18 -5.66
N CYS A 236 -2.64 6.97 -5.48
CA CYS A 236 -3.32 5.82 -4.87
C CYS A 236 -2.76 5.46 -3.49
N ASP A 237 -1.46 5.67 -3.30
CA ASP A 237 -0.77 5.47 -2.03
C ASP A 237 -0.81 6.72 -1.15
N GLY A 238 -0.95 6.51 0.15
CA GLY A 238 -0.91 7.61 1.10
C GLY A 238 -1.19 7.18 2.53
N PHE A 239 -1.58 8.16 3.35
CA PHE A 239 -1.82 7.96 4.77
C PHE A 239 -3.14 8.58 5.22
N ILE A 240 -3.79 7.91 6.17
CA ILE A 240 -4.94 8.41 6.93
C ILE A 240 -4.56 8.40 8.40
N VAL A 241 -4.78 9.50 9.12
CA VAL A 241 -4.42 9.61 10.54
C VAL A 241 -5.61 10.06 11.37
N SER A 242 -5.66 9.62 12.63
CA SER A 242 -6.64 10.11 13.60
C SER A 242 -6.35 11.54 14.05
N LYS A 243 -7.37 12.25 14.53
CA LYS A 243 -7.32 13.68 14.92
C LYS A 243 -6.25 14.03 15.98
N ASN A 244 -5.90 13.06 16.83
CA ASN A 244 -4.84 13.16 17.84
C ASN A 244 -3.42 12.93 17.29
N VAL A 245 -3.27 12.78 15.98
CA VAL A 245 -1.98 12.75 15.28
C VAL A 245 -1.86 13.99 14.38
N LYS A 246 -0.76 14.72 14.50
CA LYS A 246 -0.37 15.76 13.54
C LYS A 246 0.57 15.13 12.52
N ALA A 247 0.34 15.32 11.23
CA ALA A 247 1.18 14.70 10.22
C ALA A 247 1.33 15.52 8.93
N THR A 248 2.45 15.33 8.23
CA THR A 248 2.73 15.81 6.89
C THR A 248 3.22 14.65 6.03
N ALA A 249 2.90 14.67 4.73
CA ALA A 249 3.35 13.65 3.80
C ALA A 249 4.14 14.27 2.63
N HIS A 250 5.01 13.46 2.02
CA HIS A 250 5.82 13.82 0.87
C HIS A 250 5.98 12.60 -0.04
N ASN A 251 5.69 12.74 -1.33
CA ASN A 251 5.88 11.67 -2.31
C ASN A 251 7.35 11.62 -2.75
N LEU A 252 7.96 10.44 -2.73
CA LEU A 252 9.34 10.21 -3.13
C LEU A 252 9.38 9.83 -4.60
N ASP A 253 9.93 10.70 -5.44
CA ASP A 253 10.04 10.43 -6.86
C ASP A 253 11.22 9.48 -7.14
N THR A 254 10.87 8.26 -7.53
CA THR A 254 11.85 7.25 -7.99
C THR A 254 11.89 7.11 -9.51
N ASP A 255 11.09 7.91 -10.23
CA ASP A 255 10.85 7.81 -11.67
C ASP A 255 10.33 6.41 -12.06
N TYR A 256 9.57 5.78 -11.16
CA TYR A 256 9.02 4.43 -11.30
C TYR A 256 10.05 3.35 -11.69
N ARG A 257 11.33 3.57 -11.35
CA ARG A 257 12.44 2.70 -11.77
C ARG A 257 12.40 1.33 -11.11
N TYR A 258 11.86 1.25 -9.90
CA TYR A 258 11.91 0.04 -9.07
C TYR A 258 10.54 -0.61 -8.88
N ALA A 259 9.47 0.17 -9.02
CA ALA A 259 8.08 -0.25 -9.00
C ALA A 259 7.26 0.74 -9.84
N ASP A 260 6.09 0.32 -10.28
CA ASP A 260 5.05 1.18 -10.86
C ASP A 260 4.43 2.15 -9.84
N HIS A 261 4.80 2.02 -8.56
CA HIS A 261 4.48 2.95 -7.49
C HIS A 261 5.70 3.72 -6.98
N ASN A 262 5.49 4.99 -6.65
CA ASN A 262 6.42 5.84 -5.92
C ASN A 262 6.09 5.80 -4.41
N PRO A 263 7.09 5.65 -3.51
CA PRO A 263 6.83 5.61 -2.08
C PRO A 263 6.34 6.96 -1.52
N VAL A 264 5.60 6.90 -0.41
CA VAL A 264 5.15 8.09 0.32
C VAL A 264 5.80 8.10 1.71
N ARG A 265 6.44 9.22 2.08
CA ARG A 265 6.97 9.45 3.43
C ARG A 265 5.95 10.21 4.26
N LEU A 266 5.69 9.72 5.47
CA LEU A 266 4.92 10.43 6.50
C LEU A 266 5.86 10.90 7.61
N SER A 267 5.72 12.15 8.04
CA SER A 267 6.29 12.67 9.28
C SER A 267 5.13 12.99 10.21
N PHE A 268 5.19 12.54 11.47
CA PHE A 268 4.07 12.69 12.39
C PHE A 268 4.51 12.96 13.84
N GLU A 269 3.58 13.53 14.61
CA GLU A 269 3.71 13.84 16.03
C GLU A 269 2.41 13.41 16.74
N LEU A 270 2.54 12.71 17.87
CA LEU A 270 1.42 12.30 18.70
C LEU A 270 1.10 13.45 19.68
N LYS A 271 -0.16 13.88 19.73
CA LYS A 271 -0.62 14.96 20.62
C LYS A 271 -0.88 14.48 22.04
#